data_AF-A0A9E4IQG5-F1
#
_entry.id   AF-A0A9E4IQG5-F1
#
_cell.length_a   1.000
_cell.length_b   1.000
_cell.length_c   1.000
_cell.angle_alpha   90.00
_cell.angle_beta   90.00
_cell.angle_gamma   90.00
#
_symmetry.space_group_name_H-M   'P 1'
#
loop_
_entity.id
_entity.type
_entity.pdbx_description
1 polymer ?
#
loop_
_entity_poly.entity_id
_entity_poly.type
_entity_poly.pdbx_seq_one_letter_code
_entity_poly.pdbx_strand_id
1 'polypeptide(L)'
;FGQRRIWTDDLLWHQACHMIDMVYWLLGDPHMEAWGRSGPVHEELGVPMDICISLRAANGCLVSAAQSFNNHGPIQGDWRLIGEEETWLTDGQGLRDHQGNEVPLPGGPSGVDAQDGEFFAAIREGRKALTSCSEVLPVMEIIDRVQRAMDGRDGAPSTGMVERR
;
A
#
# COMPACT_ATOMS: atom_id res chain seq x y z
N PHE A 1 -7.81 -6.89 19.00
CA PHE A 1 -8.11 -5.74 18.13
C PHE A 1 -8.85 -4.70 18.96
N GLY A 2 -8.66 -3.39 18.73
CA GLY A 2 -9.41 -2.34 19.46
C GLY A 2 -8.72 -1.72 20.67
N GLN A 3 -7.47 -1.26 20.54
CA GLN A 3 -6.93 -0.26 21.47
C GLN A 3 -6.71 1.05 20.73
N ARG A 4 -6.84 2.18 21.43
CA ARG A 4 -6.59 3.50 20.85
C ARG A 4 -5.11 3.63 20.50
N ARG A 5 -4.77 3.55 19.22
CA ARG A 5 -3.42 3.83 18.70
C ARG A 5 -3.51 4.93 17.66
N ILE A 6 -2.61 5.91 17.76
CA ILE A 6 -2.78 7.21 17.09
C ILE A 6 -2.26 7.26 15.63
N TRP A 7 -1.39 6.34 15.23
CA TRP A 7 -0.88 6.24 13.84
C TRP A 7 -0.70 4.80 13.36
N THR A 8 -0.51 3.85 14.28
CA THR A 8 -0.32 2.42 13.98
C THR A 8 -1.61 1.70 13.56
N ASP A 9 -2.77 2.36 13.63
CA ASP A 9 -4.07 1.80 13.26
C ASP A 9 -4.78 2.71 12.21
N ASP A 10 -4.03 3.29 11.25
CA ASP A 10 -4.60 4.03 10.11
C ASP A 10 -4.49 3.18 8.84
N LEU A 11 -5.63 2.85 8.21
CA LEU A 11 -5.62 2.01 7.01
C LEU A 11 -4.81 2.62 5.86
N LEU A 12 -4.83 3.95 5.70
CA LEU A 12 -4.14 4.59 4.60
C LEU A 12 -2.64 4.75 4.90
N TRP A 13 -2.33 5.39 6.02
CA TRP A 13 -0.95 5.80 6.33
C TRP A 13 -0.07 4.66 6.87
N HIS A 14 -0.66 3.57 7.36
CA HIS A 14 0.07 2.39 7.79
C HIS A 14 -0.11 1.23 6.80
N GLN A 15 -1.32 0.70 6.63
CA GLN A 15 -1.49 -0.53 5.84
C GLN A 15 -1.42 -0.32 4.33
N ALA A 16 -2.09 0.68 3.79
CA ALA A 16 -2.00 1.00 2.37
C ALA A 16 -0.63 1.56 2.01
N CYS A 17 0.14 2.10 2.96
CA CYS A 17 1.50 2.56 2.70
C CYS A 17 2.36 1.45 2.09
N HIS A 18 2.30 0.23 2.63
CA HIS A 18 3.04 -0.91 2.10
C HIS A 18 2.61 -1.27 0.67
N MET A 19 1.31 -1.20 0.38
CA MET A 19 0.79 -1.40 -0.97
C MET A 19 1.28 -0.33 -1.95
N ILE A 20 1.14 0.94 -1.58
CA ILE A 20 1.44 2.07 -2.45
C ILE A 20 2.95 2.10 -2.73
N ASP A 21 3.78 1.80 -1.73
CA ASP A 21 5.22 1.64 -1.90
C ASP A 21 5.56 0.52 -2.91
N MET A 22 4.94 -0.66 -2.76
CA MET A 22 5.12 -1.76 -3.73
C MET A 22 4.67 -1.38 -5.15
N VAL A 23 3.53 -0.70 -5.28
CA VAL A 23 3.03 -0.24 -6.59
C VAL A 23 3.97 0.79 -7.21
N TYR A 24 4.46 1.74 -6.42
CA TYR A 24 5.48 2.70 -6.86
C TYR A 24 6.77 1.99 -7.27
N TRP A 25 7.22 1.00 -6.50
CA TRP A 25 8.39 0.20 -6.81
C TRP A 25 8.26 -0.53 -8.16
N LEU A 26 7.08 -1.11 -8.44
CA LEU A 26 6.83 -1.85 -9.68
C LEU A 26 6.69 -0.95 -10.91
N LEU A 27 6.07 0.22 -10.76
CA LEU A 27 5.70 1.09 -11.89
C LEU A 27 6.64 2.28 -12.08
N GLY A 28 7.42 2.64 -11.05
CA GLY A 28 8.38 3.74 -11.07
C GLY A 28 7.77 5.13 -11.28
N ASP A 29 6.47 5.29 -11.03
CA ASP A 29 5.75 6.53 -11.31
C ASP A 29 5.44 7.32 -10.02
N PRO A 30 6.13 8.44 -9.74
CA PRO A 30 5.87 9.26 -8.55
C PRO A 30 4.60 10.14 -8.68
N HIS A 31 4.02 10.20 -9.88
CA HIS A 31 2.94 11.12 -10.25
C HIS A 31 1.64 10.40 -10.61
N MET A 32 1.45 9.17 -10.12
CA MET A 32 0.20 8.43 -10.34
C MET A 32 -1.02 9.30 -9.97
N GLU A 33 -2.01 9.32 -10.85
CA GLU A 33 -3.34 9.83 -10.48
C GLU A 33 -3.84 8.96 -9.33
N ALA A 34 -4.35 9.61 -8.28
CA ALA A 34 -4.74 8.93 -7.06
C ALA A 34 -6.12 9.38 -6.61
N TRP A 35 -6.94 8.41 -6.24
CA TRP A 35 -8.28 8.62 -5.72
C TRP A 35 -8.53 7.65 -4.56
N GLY A 36 -9.32 8.08 -3.58
CA GLY A 36 -9.73 7.20 -2.50
C GLY A 36 -11.04 7.64 -1.86
N ARG A 37 -11.70 6.69 -1.20
CA ARG A 37 -12.82 6.97 -0.28
C ARG A 37 -12.69 6.14 0.99
N SER A 38 -13.16 6.69 2.08
CA SER A 38 -13.35 5.99 3.35
C SER A 38 -14.81 5.66 3.60
N GLY A 39 -15.03 4.60 4.37
CA GLY A 39 -16.28 4.38 5.09
C GLY A 39 -16.44 5.36 6.27
N PRO A 40 -17.53 5.20 7.05
CA PRO A 40 -17.75 5.99 8.25
C PRO A 40 -16.57 5.91 9.23
N VAL A 41 -16.34 7.00 9.95
CA VAL A 41 -15.38 7.04 11.05
C VAL A 41 -15.91 6.20 12.22
N HIS A 42 -15.07 5.32 12.76
CA HIS A 42 -15.44 4.52 13.93
C HIS A 42 -15.58 5.40 15.17
N GLU A 43 -16.71 5.31 15.87
CA GLU A 43 -17.09 6.23 16.96
C GLU A 43 -16.05 6.29 18.09
N GLU A 44 -15.48 5.15 18.49
CA GLU A 44 -14.48 5.10 19.57
C GLU A 44 -13.04 5.41 19.11
N LEU A 45 -12.67 4.97 17.91
CA LEU A 45 -11.28 5.00 17.44
C LEU A 45 -10.95 6.29 16.68
N GLY A 46 -11.95 6.96 16.10
CA GLY A 46 -11.76 8.21 15.37
C GLY A 46 -11.08 8.05 14.01
N VAL A 47 -11.03 6.83 13.46
CA VAL A 47 -10.46 6.52 12.13
C VAL A 47 -11.45 5.73 11.28
N PRO A 48 -11.38 5.82 9.94
CA PRO A 48 -12.17 4.94 9.07
C PRO A 48 -11.67 3.50 9.15
N MET A 49 -12.59 2.55 9.22
CA MET A 49 -12.29 1.11 9.30
C MET A 49 -12.32 0.41 7.94
N ASP A 50 -12.73 1.14 6.90
CA ASP A 50 -12.84 0.67 5.53
C ASP A 50 -12.36 1.79 4.60
N ILE A 51 -11.50 1.46 3.64
CA ILE A 51 -11.09 2.38 2.56
C ILE A 51 -11.07 1.67 1.21
N CYS A 52 -11.30 2.41 0.14
CA CYS A 52 -10.97 2.02 -1.21
C CYS A 52 -10.02 3.02 -1.85
N ILE A 53 -9.08 2.51 -2.63
CA ILE A 53 -8.04 3.29 -3.30
C ILE A 53 -8.05 2.90 -4.78
N SER A 54 -7.94 3.90 -5.64
CA SER A 54 -7.67 3.71 -7.06
C SER A 54 -6.49 4.57 -7.48
N LEU A 55 -5.53 3.95 -8.16
CA LEU A 55 -4.38 4.65 -8.73
C LEU A 55 -4.33 4.40 -10.24
N ARG A 56 -3.76 5.36 -10.97
CA ARG A 56 -3.44 5.20 -12.39
C ARG A 56 -2.05 5.78 -12.66
N ALA A 57 -1.16 4.94 -13.17
CA ALA A 57 0.17 5.35 -13.57
C ALA A 57 0.17 6.01 -14.96
N ALA A 58 1.24 6.73 -15.27
CA ALA A 58 1.45 7.45 -16.53
C ALA A 58 1.39 6.53 -17.76
N ASN A 59 1.77 5.26 -17.61
CA ASN A 59 1.67 4.25 -18.66
C ASN A 59 0.24 3.67 -18.83
N GLY A 60 -0.73 4.14 -18.03
CA GLY A 60 -2.12 3.67 -18.06
C GLY A 60 -2.41 2.46 -17.18
N CYS A 61 -1.43 1.89 -16.49
CA CYS A 61 -1.66 0.79 -15.54
C CYS A 61 -2.59 1.26 -14.41
N LEU A 62 -3.60 0.44 -14.10
CA LEU A 62 -4.60 0.73 -13.08
C LEU A 62 -4.36 -0.12 -11.83
N VAL A 63 -4.55 0.50 -10.68
CA VAL A 63 -4.61 -0.18 -9.38
C VAL A 63 -5.97 0.07 -8.75
N SER A 64 -6.57 -0.99 -8.22
CA SER A 64 -7.80 -0.94 -7.44
C SER A 64 -7.60 -1.76 -6.17
N ALA A 65 -7.81 -1.14 -5.01
CA ALA A 65 -7.63 -1.77 -3.72
C ALA A 65 -8.79 -1.48 -2.78
N ALA A 66 -9.14 -2.47 -1.98
CA ALA A 66 -10.07 -2.36 -0.86
C ALA A 66 -9.36 -2.88 0.39
N GLN A 67 -9.43 -2.11 1.48
CA GLN A 67 -8.83 -2.48 2.75
C GLN A 67 -9.84 -2.26 3.87
N SER A 68 -9.87 -3.19 4.81
CA SER A 68 -10.86 -3.19 5.88
C SER A 68 -10.32 -3.83 7.15
N PHE A 69 -10.41 -3.11 8.26
CA PHE A 69 -10.24 -3.68 9.60
C PHE A 69 -11.49 -4.42 10.08
N ASN A 70 -12.61 -4.31 9.37
CA ASN A 70 -13.83 -5.08 9.61
C ASN A 70 -13.81 -6.47 8.94
N ASN A 71 -12.69 -6.87 8.34
CA ASN A 71 -12.58 -8.19 7.72
C ASN A 71 -12.68 -9.32 8.76
N HIS A 72 -13.73 -10.14 8.64
CA HIS A 72 -13.92 -11.35 9.43
C HIS A 72 -13.26 -12.56 8.75
N GLY A 73 -11.94 -12.58 8.76
CA GLY A 73 -11.12 -13.62 8.13
C GLY A 73 -9.65 -13.54 8.55
N PRO A 74 -8.76 -14.27 7.86
CA PRO A 74 -7.31 -14.10 8.04
C PRO A 74 -6.86 -12.67 7.80
N ILE A 75 -5.87 -12.22 8.56
CA ILE A 75 -5.22 -10.93 8.33
C ILE A 75 -4.15 -11.14 7.28
N GLN A 76 -4.53 -10.96 6.02
CA GLN A 76 -3.65 -11.11 4.88
C GLN A 76 -4.06 -10.14 3.76
N GLY A 77 -3.13 -9.87 2.85
CA GLY A 77 -3.41 -9.16 1.61
C GLY A 77 -3.44 -10.16 0.45
N ASP A 78 -4.52 -10.14 -0.32
CA ASP A 78 -4.63 -10.90 -1.55
C ASP A 78 -4.37 -9.98 -2.75
N TRP A 79 -3.48 -10.41 -3.63
CA TRP A 79 -3.01 -9.62 -4.76
C TRP A 79 -3.27 -10.35 -6.05
N ARG A 80 -3.70 -9.59 -7.05
CA ARG A 80 -3.86 -10.06 -8.43
C ARG A 80 -3.18 -9.07 -9.37
N LEU A 81 -2.11 -9.51 -9.99
CA LEU A 81 -1.37 -8.74 -10.99
C LEU A 81 -1.81 -9.24 -12.37
N ILE A 82 -2.36 -8.36 -13.20
CA ILE A 82 -2.90 -8.69 -14.52
C ILE A 82 -2.05 -7.99 -15.57
N GLY A 83 -1.29 -8.77 -16.33
CA GLY A 83 -0.58 -8.33 -17.54
C GLY A 83 -1.36 -8.67 -18.81
N GLU A 84 -0.79 -8.35 -19.96
CA GLU A 84 -1.38 -8.68 -21.26
C GLU A 84 -1.25 -10.17 -21.59
N GLU A 85 -0.18 -10.81 -21.12
CA GLU A 85 0.13 -12.22 -21.38
C GLU A 85 -0.23 -13.14 -20.21
N GLU A 86 -0.10 -12.66 -18.97
CA GLU A 86 -0.20 -13.48 -17.77
C GLU A 86 -0.99 -12.80 -16.64
N THR A 87 -1.58 -13.60 -15.76
CA THR A 87 -2.15 -13.10 -14.50
C THR A 87 -1.57 -13.88 -13.33
N TRP A 88 -1.06 -13.17 -12.34
CA TRP A 88 -0.45 -13.76 -11.15
C TRP A 88 -1.27 -13.46 -9.90
N LEU A 89 -1.33 -14.42 -9.00
CA LEU A 89 -2.05 -14.34 -7.73
C LEU A 89 -1.09 -14.63 -6.57
N THR A 90 -1.14 -13.83 -5.51
CA THR A 90 -0.39 -14.09 -4.28
C THR A 90 -1.17 -13.63 -3.05
N ASP A 91 -1.09 -14.41 -1.98
CA ASP A 91 -1.72 -14.19 -0.67
C ASP A 91 -0.68 -14.09 0.46
N GLY A 92 0.60 -13.90 0.09
CA GLY A 92 1.74 -13.91 1.00
C GLY A 92 2.28 -15.30 1.35
N GLN A 93 1.63 -16.40 0.94
CA GLN A 93 2.15 -17.77 1.12
C GLN A 93 2.85 -18.32 -0.12
N GLY A 94 2.62 -17.73 -1.29
CA GLY A 94 3.25 -18.13 -2.54
C GLY A 94 2.74 -17.33 -3.73
N LEU A 95 3.21 -17.69 -4.92
CA LEU A 95 2.80 -17.08 -6.19
C LEU A 95 2.17 -18.17 -7.06
N ARG A 96 1.03 -17.85 -7.69
CA ARG A 96 0.32 -18.74 -8.63
C ARG A 96 0.04 -18.04 -9.94
N ASP A 97 0.01 -18.78 -11.03
CA ASP A 97 -0.44 -18.28 -12.34
C ASP A 97 -1.98 -18.34 -12.46
N HIS A 98 -2.48 -17.90 -13.62
CA HIS A 98 -3.91 -17.84 -13.93
C HIS A 98 -4.57 -19.22 -14.11
N GLN A 99 -3.77 -20.28 -14.23
CA GLN A 99 -4.21 -21.67 -14.33
C GLN A 99 -4.20 -22.37 -12.95
N GLY A 100 -3.71 -21.69 -11.91
CA GLY A 100 -3.60 -22.20 -10.55
C GLY A 100 -2.31 -22.95 -10.27
N ASN A 101 -1.37 -22.99 -11.23
CA ASN A 101 -0.07 -23.62 -11.02
C ASN A 101 0.78 -22.74 -10.10
N GLU A 102 1.55 -23.37 -9.21
CA GLU A 102 2.52 -22.64 -8.39
C GLU A 102 3.68 -22.16 -9.26
N VAL A 103 4.03 -20.89 -9.11
CA VAL A 103 5.20 -20.29 -9.72
C VAL A 103 6.36 -20.43 -8.73
N PRO A 104 7.42 -21.19 -9.07
CA PRO A 104 8.53 -21.41 -8.16
C PRO A 104 9.27 -20.10 -7.91
N LEU A 105 9.37 -19.72 -6.64
CA LEU A 105 10.14 -18.56 -6.21
C LEU A 105 11.55 -18.99 -5.80
N PRO A 106 12.60 -18.20 -6.14
CA PRO A 106 13.93 -18.48 -5.63
C PRO A 106 13.91 -18.42 -4.10
N GLY A 107 14.50 -19.43 -3.46
CA GLY A 107 14.72 -19.40 -2.02
C GLY A 107 15.68 -18.26 -1.64
N GLY A 108 15.58 -17.77 -0.42
CA GLY A 108 16.41 -16.66 0.05
C GLY A 108 16.21 -16.35 1.52
N PRO A 109 16.96 -15.37 2.05
CA PRO A 109 16.67 -14.79 3.35
C PRO A 109 15.25 -14.22 3.38
N SER A 110 14.69 -14.01 4.58
CA SER A 110 13.42 -13.30 4.69
C SER A 110 13.53 -11.87 4.15
N GLY A 111 12.41 -11.23 3.84
CA GLY A 111 12.42 -9.83 3.41
C GLY A 111 13.08 -8.89 4.42
N VAL A 112 12.93 -9.18 5.72
CA VAL A 112 13.57 -8.41 6.81
C VAL A 112 15.08 -8.63 6.82
N ASP A 113 15.53 -9.87 6.72
CA ASP A 113 16.96 -10.19 6.68
C ASP A 113 17.64 -9.58 5.44
N ALA A 114 16.95 -9.59 4.29
CA ALA A 114 17.42 -8.96 3.07
C ALA A 114 17.51 -7.43 3.22
N GLN A 115 16.51 -6.79 3.83
CA GLN A 115 16.49 -5.37 4.13
C GLN A 115 17.64 -4.97 5.06
N ASP A 116 17.85 -5.70 6.16
CA ASP A 116 18.92 -5.43 7.12
C ASP A 116 20.31 -5.61 6.47
N GLY A 117 20.47 -6.68 5.68
CA GLY A 117 21.70 -6.94 4.92
C GLY A 117 22.03 -5.80 3.95
N GLU A 118 21.04 -5.31 3.22
CA GLU A 118 21.18 -4.18 2.30
C GLU A 118 21.55 -2.89 3.03
N PHE A 119 20.95 -2.62 4.19
CA PHE A 119 21.29 -1.45 5.01
C PHE A 119 22.76 -1.45 5.45
N PHE A 120 23.25 -2.57 5.99
CA PHE A 120 24.65 -2.68 6.40
C PHE A 120 25.62 -2.65 5.21
N ALA A 121 25.25 -3.25 4.07
CA ALA A 121 26.04 -3.19 2.85
C ALA A 121 26.19 -1.75 2.36
N ALA A 122 25.10 -0.97 2.34
CA ALA A 122 25.12 0.42 1.91
C ALA A 122 26.05 1.30 2.78
N ILE A 123 26.06 1.09 4.10
CA ILE A 123 26.99 1.77 5.03
C ILE A 123 28.43 1.42 4.68
N ARG A 124 28.75 0.13 4.54
CA ARG A 124 30.11 -0.35 4.27
C ARG A 124 30.64 0.16 2.93
N GLU A 125 29.77 0.25 1.94
CA GLU A 125 30.10 0.66 0.57
C GLU A 125 30.03 2.18 0.36
N GLY A 126 29.56 2.94 1.34
CA GLY A 126 29.44 4.39 1.26
C GLY A 126 28.43 4.84 0.19
N ARG A 127 27.39 4.05 -0.06
CA ARG A 127 26.35 4.32 -1.06
C ARG A 127 25.00 4.57 -0.38
N LYS A 128 24.05 5.10 -1.14
CA LYS A 128 22.65 5.19 -0.71
C LYS A 128 22.07 3.78 -0.58
N ALA A 129 21.39 3.51 0.53
CA ALA A 129 20.64 2.28 0.72
C ALA A 129 19.44 2.24 -0.24
N LEU A 130 19.06 1.03 -0.65
CA LEU A 130 17.90 0.79 -1.52
C LEU A 130 16.63 1.46 -0.96
N THR A 131 16.44 1.38 0.35
CA THR A 131 15.38 2.05 1.09
C THR A 131 15.99 3.15 1.96
N SER A 132 15.50 4.39 1.81
CA SER A 132 15.94 5.53 2.61
C SER A 132 14.79 6.51 2.83
N CYS A 133 14.91 7.38 3.83
CA CYS A 133 13.91 8.42 4.09
C CYS A 133 13.61 9.27 2.85
N SER A 134 14.61 9.53 2.00
CA SER A 134 14.40 10.28 0.75
C SER A 134 13.73 9.46 -0.36
N GLU A 135 13.96 8.14 -0.40
CA GLU A 135 13.36 7.28 -1.44
C GLU A 135 11.86 7.04 -1.20
N VAL A 136 11.40 7.17 0.05
CA VAL A 136 9.97 7.01 0.37
C VAL A 136 9.16 8.30 0.15
N LEU A 137 9.79 9.45 -0.07
CA LEU A 137 9.06 10.73 -0.23
C LEU A 137 8.03 10.71 -1.39
N PRO A 138 8.34 10.18 -2.58
CA PRO A 138 7.34 10.06 -3.64
C PRO A 138 6.12 9.24 -3.24
N VAL A 139 6.32 8.17 -2.47
CA VAL A 139 5.23 7.35 -1.94
C VAL A 139 4.38 8.14 -0.95
N MET A 140 5.01 8.93 -0.07
CA MET A 140 4.29 9.81 0.86
C MET A 140 3.43 10.84 0.11
N GLU A 141 3.90 11.37 -1.03
CA GLU A 141 3.10 12.26 -1.86
C GLU A 141 1.88 11.56 -2.50
N ILE A 142 2.03 10.30 -2.93
CA ILE A 142 0.91 9.52 -3.46
C ILE A 142 -0.13 9.27 -2.36
N ILE A 143 0.32 8.89 -1.15
CA ILE A 143 -0.56 8.70 0.02
C ILE A 143 -1.30 10.00 0.36
N ASP A 144 -0.61 11.14 0.36
CA ASP A 144 -1.23 12.45 0.61
C ASP A 144 -2.32 12.78 -0.44
N ARG A 145 -2.10 12.46 -1.72
CA ARG A 145 -3.12 12.63 -2.77
C ARG A 145 -4.36 11.77 -2.50
N VAL A 146 -4.17 10.51 -2.07
CA VAL A 146 -5.28 9.63 -1.66
C VAL A 146 -6.03 10.22 -0.45
N GLN A 147 -5.31 10.70 0.57
CA GLN A 147 -5.90 11.31 1.75
C GLN A 147 -6.74 12.54 1.38
N ARG A 148 -6.22 13.43 0.52
CA ARG A 148 -6.96 14.62 0.06
C ARG A 148 -8.25 14.25 -0.66
N ALA A 149 -8.21 13.21 -1.51
CA ALA A 149 -9.41 12.71 -2.17
C ALA A 149 -10.44 12.18 -1.16
N MET A 150 -10.01 11.46 -0.13
CA MET A 150 -10.87 10.96 0.96
C MET A 150 -11.49 12.11 1.78
N ASP A 151 -10.72 13.17 2.03
CA ASP A 151 -11.17 14.38 2.71
C ASP A 151 -12.17 15.19 1.87
N GLY A 152 -12.39 14.81 0.59
CA GLY A 152 -13.12 15.57 -0.41
C GLY A 152 -12.51 16.93 -0.73
N ARG A 153 -11.20 17.07 -0.49
CA ARG A 153 -10.40 18.13 -1.08
C ARG A 153 -10.19 17.74 -2.55
N ASP A 154 -10.20 18.73 -3.45
CA ASP A 154 -10.14 18.55 -4.91
C ASP A 154 -11.44 18.08 -5.62
N GLY A 155 -12.62 18.34 -5.03
CA GLY A 155 -13.91 18.17 -5.72
C GLY A 155 -14.49 16.74 -5.69
N ALA A 156 -13.87 15.83 -4.94
CA ALA A 156 -14.43 14.52 -4.63
C ALA A 156 -15.53 14.62 -3.56
N PRO A 157 -16.59 13.80 -3.61
CA PRO A 157 -17.66 13.82 -2.59
C PRO A 157 -17.08 13.45 -1.22
N SER A 158 -17.05 14.41 -0.28
CA SER A 158 -16.47 14.20 1.05
C SER A 158 -17.44 13.46 1.98
N THR A 159 -16.92 12.49 2.72
CA THR A 159 -17.47 12.09 4.01
C THR A 159 -16.71 12.89 5.05
N GLY A 160 -17.35 13.90 5.64
CA GLY A 160 -16.73 14.89 6.52
C GLY A 160 -15.71 14.30 7.47
N MET A 161 -14.42 14.48 7.15
CA MET A 161 -13.34 14.20 8.06
C MET A 161 -13.23 15.35 9.05
N VAL A 162 -13.37 15.03 10.33
CA VAL A 162 -13.16 15.94 11.44
C VAL A 162 -11.69 16.37 11.42
N GLU A 163 -11.42 17.67 11.55
CA GLU A 163 -10.07 18.21 11.68
C GLU A 163 -9.30 17.39 12.74
N ARG A 164 -8.22 16.72 12.31
CA ARG A 164 -7.27 16.10 13.24
C ARG A 164 -6.60 17.26 13.99
N ARG A 165 -6.96 17.43 15.27
CA ARG A 165 -6.34 18.39 16.20
C ARG A 165 -4.95 17.94 16.62
#